data_AF-A0A3C0V9D1-F1
#
_entry.id   AF-A0A3C0V9D1-F1
#
_cell.length_a   1.000
_cell.length_b   1.000
_cell.length_c   1.000
_cell.angle_alpha   90.00
_cell.angle_beta   90.00
_cell.angle_gamma   90.00
#
_symmetry.space_group_name_H-M   'P 1'
#
loop_
_entity.id
_entity.type
_entity.pdbx_description
1 polymer ?
#
loop_
_entity_poly.entity_id
_entity_poly.type
_entity_poly.pdbx_seq_one_letter_code
_entity_poly.pdbx_strand_id
1 'polypeptide(L)'
;MVHRVTSYSRKALWDGVKAWFEGGPPAGGAIDSAGACVHSFPGRGGATWRIYTPATAKEKRAPVAWSSFATPMALDANTFGYRWNYGPAAKDDSREGPLVTLPEYYRLATNDKQKAEWTPVRAEDVPAETGLVRYRFQRSRDEPPEPYVTPDDAASCWKKPGPAAGPFQVELGDGSVVTYYWYRFADQPALLNADLTDQEREAMQARVEKLHRSWRKDRDYLAPPAIGKLADIDPALIVAPPPGLEAGYVPIATRQAAKE
;
A
#
# COMPACT_ATOMS: atom_id res chain seq x y z
N MET A 1 -13.02 1.32 -6.95
CA MET A 1 -13.82 2.49 -6.52
C MET A 1 -12.89 3.42 -5.77
N VAL A 2 -13.06 4.73 -5.91
CA VAL A 2 -12.33 5.72 -5.12
C VAL A 2 -13.38 6.64 -4.48
N HIS A 3 -13.31 6.82 -3.16
CA HIS A 3 -14.32 7.55 -2.40
C HIS A 3 -13.67 8.63 -1.54
N ARG A 4 -14.23 9.85 -1.58
CA ARG A 4 -13.84 11.00 -0.75
C ARG A 4 -12.33 11.28 -0.73
N VAL A 5 -11.73 11.38 -1.92
CA VAL A 5 -10.36 11.91 -2.02
C VAL A 5 -10.35 13.29 -1.38
N THR A 6 -9.49 13.45 -0.38
CA THR A 6 -9.48 14.64 0.47
C THR A 6 -8.06 15.20 0.52
N SER A 7 -7.92 16.48 0.20
CA SER A 7 -6.69 17.23 0.45
C SER A 7 -6.80 17.98 1.77
N TYR A 8 -5.70 18.04 2.51
CA TYR A 8 -5.64 18.75 3.78
C TYR A 8 -4.66 19.92 3.67
N SER A 9 -5.09 21.07 4.17
CA SER A 9 -4.20 22.22 4.33
C SER A 9 -3.12 21.95 5.37
N ARG A 10 -2.04 22.74 5.34
CA ARG A 10 -1.01 22.74 6.38
C ARG A 10 -1.61 22.98 7.77
N LYS A 11 -2.60 23.87 7.89
CA LYS A 11 -3.29 24.14 9.15
C LYS A 11 -3.96 22.87 9.71
N ALA A 12 -4.53 22.04 8.84
CA ALA A 12 -5.20 20.81 9.25
C ALA A 12 -4.26 19.73 9.79
N LEU A 13 -3.01 19.72 9.34
CA LEU A 13 -2.05 18.65 9.66
C LEU A 13 -0.91 19.06 10.60
N TRP A 14 -0.45 20.32 10.51
CA TRP A 14 0.89 20.66 10.98
C TRP A 14 0.96 21.85 11.93
N ASP A 15 0.21 22.93 11.71
CA ASP A 15 0.46 24.17 12.45
C ASP A 15 0.26 24.02 13.97
N GLY A 16 -0.75 23.24 14.40
CA GLY A 16 -0.94 22.89 15.81
C GLY A 16 0.19 22.01 16.38
N VAL A 17 0.68 21.05 15.60
CA VAL A 17 1.79 20.16 15.98
C VAL A 17 3.09 20.97 16.13
N LYS A 18 3.34 21.88 15.19
CA LYS A 18 4.48 22.78 15.23
C LYS A 18 4.45 23.65 16.50
N ALA A 19 3.33 24.32 16.78
CA ALA A 19 3.19 25.15 17.96
C ALA A 19 3.42 24.35 19.25
N TRP A 20 2.91 23.13 19.33
CA TRP A 20 3.17 22.22 20.45
C TRP A 20 4.65 21.88 20.61
N PHE A 21 5.35 21.58 19.51
CA PHE A 21 6.79 21.32 19.56
C PHE A 21 7.60 22.53 19.98
N GLU A 22 7.13 23.75 19.70
CA GLU A 22 7.73 25.03 20.10
C GLU A 22 7.34 25.47 21.53
N GLY A 23 6.65 24.63 22.31
CA GLY A 23 6.31 24.88 23.72
C GLY A 23 4.86 25.28 23.97
N GLY A 24 4.03 25.33 22.93
CA GLY A 24 2.58 25.52 23.03
C GLY A 24 1.85 24.31 23.63
N PRO A 25 0.50 24.40 23.75
CA PRO A 25 -0.31 23.32 24.31
C PRO A 25 -0.24 22.03 23.47
N PRO A 26 -0.45 20.85 24.08
CA PRO A 26 -0.47 19.58 23.34
C PRO A 26 -1.46 19.55 22.19
N ALA A 27 -0.99 19.16 21.00
CA ALA A 27 -1.86 18.93 19.86
C ALA A 27 -2.62 17.61 20.01
N GLY A 28 -3.92 17.62 19.72
CA GLY A 28 -4.78 16.45 19.89
C GLY A 28 -4.55 15.30 18.90
N GLY A 29 -3.81 15.54 17.82
CA GLY A 29 -3.50 14.59 16.73
C GLY A 29 -4.63 14.40 15.72
N ALA A 30 -5.87 14.72 16.08
CA ALA A 30 -7.00 14.68 15.16
C ALA A 30 -6.83 15.69 14.02
N ILE A 31 -7.09 15.26 12.79
CA ILE A 31 -6.99 16.13 11.62
C ILE A 31 -8.15 17.13 11.64
N ASP A 32 -7.83 18.42 11.54
CA ASP A 32 -8.86 19.48 11.53
C ASP A 32 -9.65 19.47 10.22
N SER A 33 -10.91 19.05 10.31
CA SER A 33 -11.84 18.99 9.19
C SER A 33 -12.11 20.35 8.54
N ALA A 34 -11.93 21.47 9.24
CA ALA A 34 -12.11 22.81 8.67
C ALA A 34 -11.05 23.13 7.60
N GLY A 35 -9.89 22.47 7.65
CA GLY A 35 -8.85 22.59 6.64
C GLY A 35 -8.84 21.42 5.63
N ALA A 36 -9.91 20.63 5.57
CA ALA A 36 -10.09 19.54 4.62
C ALA A 36 -10.88 20.00 3.38
N CYS A 37 -10.44 19.59 2.20
CA CYS A 37 -11.12 19.82 0.93
C CYS A 37 -11.40 18.48 0.26
N VAL A 38 -12.68 18.09 0.20
CA VAL A 38 -13.10 16.85 -0.46
C VAL A 38 -13.30 17.12 -1.94
N HIS A 39 -12.63 16.36 -2.79
CA HIS A 39 -12.68 16.53 -4.23
C HIS A 39 -13.96 15.91 -4.81
N SER A 40 -14.55 16.62 -5.77
CA SER A 40 -15.67 16.11 -6.55
C SER A 40 -15.20 15.41 -7.82
N PHE A 41 -15.87 14.33 -8.22
CA PHE A 41 -15.56 13.61 -9.44
C PHE A 41 -16.49 14.02 -10.59
N PRO A 42 -15.96 14.43 -11.75
CA PRO A 42 -16.78 14.77 -12.92
C PRO A 42 -17.31 13.53 -13.65
N GLY A 43 -17.03 12.33 -13.15
CA GLY A 43 -17.36 11.06 -13.79
C GLY A 43 -16.60 10.77 -15.07
N ARG A 44 -15.59 11.59 -15.38
CA ARG A 44 -14.67 11.39 -16.50
C ARG A 44 -13.39 10.72 -15.98
N GLY A 45 -12.76 9.93 -16.83
CA GLY A 45 -11.54 9.23 -16.49
C GLY A 45 -11.18 8.24 -17.59
N GLY A 46 -10.16 7.44 -17.34
CA GLY A 46 -9.76 6.36 -18.21
C GLY A 46 -8.66 5.55 -17.55
N ALA A 47 -8.26 4.48 -18.22
CA ALA A 47 -7.13 3.69 -17.81
C ALA A 47 -6.11 3.61 -18.95
N THR A 48 -4.83 3.61 -18.60
CA THR A 48 -3.72 3.57 -19.55
C THR A 48 -3.06 2.19 -19.58
N TRP A 49 -3.84 1.14 -19.27
CA TRP A 49 -3.37 -0.24 -19.25
C TRP A 49 -2.83 -0.67 -20.62
N ARG A 50 -1.75 -1.43 -20.59
CA ARG A 50 -1.05 -1.97 -21.76
C ARG A 50 -0.58 -3.39 -21.42
N ILE A 51 -0.61 -4.28 -22.41
CA ILE A 51 -0.06 -5.64 -22.28
C ILE A 51 1.17 -5.71 -23.18
N TYR A 52 2.32 -6.08 -22.62
CA TYR A 52 3.59 -6.16 -23.34
C TYR A 52 4.59 -7.05 -22.59
N THR A 53 5.57 -7.59 -23.31
CA THR A 53 6.71 -8.31 -22.71
C THR A 53 7.82 -7.33 -22.32
N PRO A 54 8.73 -7.68 -21.39
CA PRO A 54 9.82 -6.80 -20.98
C PRO A 54 10.69 -6.26 -22.14
N ALA A 55 10.87 -7.07 -23.19
CA ALA A 55 11.63 -6.69 -24.40
C ALA A 55 10.92 -5.69 -25.32
N THR A 56 9.65 -5.36 -25.07
CA THR A 56 8.87 -4.48 -25.95
C THR A 56 9.25 -3.01 -25.76
N ALA A 57 9.76 -2.38 -26.82
CA ALA A 57 10.05 -0.94 -26.90
C ALA A 57 8.81 -0.09 -26.52
N LYS A 58 9.01 1.03 -25.83
CA LYS A 58 7.95 1.84 -25.22
C LYS A 58 6.86 2.25 -26.21
N GLU A 59 7.26 2.57 -27.44
CA GLU A 59 6.42 3.04 -28.54
C GLU A 59 5.55 1.93 -29.12
N LYS A 60 5.96 0.66 -28.93
CA LYS A 60 5.26 -0.54 -29.41
C LYS A 60 4.33 -1.15 -28.36
N ARG A 61 4.23 -0.56 -27.15
CA ARG A 61 3.37 -1.07 -26.07
C ARG A 61 1.92 -0.72 -26.34
N ALA A 62 1.20 -1.65 -26.96
CA ALA A 62 -0.20 -1.47 -27.32
C ALA A 62 -1.10 -1.33 -26.07
N PRO A 63 -2.07 -0.38 -26.08
CA PRO A 63 -3.07 -0.25 -25.04
C PRO A 63 -4.04 -1.43 -25.02
N VAL A 64 -4.69 -1.62 -23.88
CA VAL A 64 -5.89 -2.44 -23.76
C VAL A 64 -7.10 -1.59 -24.14
N ALA A 65 -8.06 -2.18 -24.87
CA ALA A 65 -9.37 -1.61 -25.16
C ALA A 65 -10.24 -1.51 -23.89
N TRP A 66 -9.75 -0.80 -22.86
CA TRP A 66 -10.37 -0.72 -21.53
C TRP A 66 -11.82 -0.22 -21.58
N SER A 67 -12.10 0.74 -22.48
CA SER A 67 -13.45 1.27 -22.68
C SER A 67 -14.44 0.26 -23.23
N SER A 68 -14.00 -0.89 -23.75
CA SER A 68 -14.91 -1.95 -24.23
C SER A 68 -15.65 -2.66 -23.08
N PHE A 69 -15.04 -2.69 -21.88
CA PHE A 69 -15.59 -3.40 -20.73
C PHE A 69 -15.76 -2.55 -19.45
N ALA A 70 -15.19 -1.35 -19.41
CA ALA A 70 -15.25 -0.46 -18.25
C ALA A 70 -15.53 0.99 -18.66
N THR A 71 -16.70 1.51 -18.24
CA THR A 71 -17.06 2.92 -18.45
C THR A 71 -16.85 3.71 -17.14
N PRO A 72 -15.95 4.70 -17.10
CA PRO A 72 -15.76 5.53 -15.92
C PRO A 72 -17.04 6.31 -15.62
N MET A 73 -17.37 6.46 -14.34
CA MET A 73 -18.51 7.27 -13.92
C MET A 73 -18.32 7.82 -12.50
N ALA A 74 -19.02 8.91 -12.21
CA ALA A 74 -19.25 9.37 -10.86
C ALA A 74 -20.49 8.61 -10.35
N LEU A 75 -20.32 7.84 -9.28
CA LEU A 75 -21.44 7.15 -8.61
C LEU A 75 -22.24 8.15 -7.76
N ASP A 76 -21.53 9.13 -7.20
CA ASP A 76 -22.06 10.35 -6.60
C ASP A 76 -21.01 11.47 -6.76
N ALA A 77 -21.28 12.66 -6.19
CA ALA A 77 -20.37 13.81 -6.30
C ALA A 77 -18.93 13.51 -5.85
N ASN A 78 -18.73 12.62 -4.89
CA ASN A 78 -17.46 12.35 -4.21
C ASN A 78 -17.02 10.88 -4.35
N THR A 79 -17.65 10.10 -5.24
CA THR A 79 -17.32 8.70 -5.50
C THR A 79 -17.11 8.45 -6.98
N PHE A 80 -15.91 8.00 -7.33
CA PHE A 80 -15.57 7.54 -8.68
C PHE A 80 -15.60 6.01 -8.76
N GLY A 81 -16.14 5.50 -9.86
CA GLY A 81 -16.21 4.07 -10.13
C GLY A 81 -16.22 3.76 -11.62
N TYR A 82 -16.39 2.47 -11.90
CA TYR A 82 -16.62 1.97 -13.25
C TYR A 82 -17.98 1.30 -13.31
N ARG A 83 -18.70 1.52 -14.39
CA ARG A 83 -19.78 0.66 -14.84
C ARG A 83 -19.19 -0.40 -15.75
N TRP A 84 -19.41 -1.66 -15.40
CA TRP A 84 -18.90 -2.80 -16.15
C TRP A 84 -19.86 -3.17 -17.28
N ASN A 85 -19.30 -3.53 -18.43
CA ASN A 85 -20.03 -4.20 -19.52
C ASN A 85 -19.77 -5.71 -19.40
N TYR A 86 -20.82 -6.46 -19.07
CA TYR A 86 -20.76 -7.90 -18.83
C TYR A 86 -20.81 -8.77 -20.09
N GLY A 87 -20.68 -8.17 -21.28
CA GLY A 87 -20.36 -8.94 -22.50
C GLY A 87 -18.94 -9.51 -22.45
N PRO A 88 -17.91 -8.64 -22.33
CA PRO A 88 -16.51 -9.02 -22.16
C PRO A 88 -16.08 -9.31 -20.71
N ALA A 89 -16.67 -8.65 -19.71
CA ALA A 89 -16.43 -8.96 -18.29
C ALA A 89 -17.48 -9.99 -17.79
N ALA A 90 -17.21 -10.66 -16.67
CA ALA A 90 -18.17 -11.56 -16.03
C ALA A 90 -18.57 -11.04 -14.65
N LYS A 91 -19.77 -11.44 -14.21
CA LYS A 91 -20.25 -11.22 -12.85
C LYS A 91 -20.27 -12.57 -12.15
N ASP A 92 -19.59 -12.65 -11.02
CA ASP A 92 -19.48 -13.87 -10.22
C ASP A 92 -20.06 -13.62 -8.84
N ASP A 93 -20.81 -14.57 -8.31
CA ASP A 93 -21.26 -14.51 -6.93
C ASP A 93 -20.19 -15.14 -6.04
N SER A 94 -19.76 -14.41 -5.01
CA SER A 94 -18.84 -14.91 -3.98
C SER A 94 -19.52 -14.91 -2.62
N ARG A 95 -18.93 -15.62 -1.64
CA ARG A 95 -19.41 -15.62 -0.26
C ARG A 95 -19.47 -14.21 0.35
N GLU A 96 -18.64 -13.29 -0.12
CA GLU A 96 -18.56 -11.91 0.39
C GLU A 96 -19.36 -10.91 -0.45
N GLY A 97 -20.06 -11.38 -1.48
CA GLY A 97 -20.89 -10.57 -2.37
C GLY A 97 -20.50 -10.71 -3.84
N PRO A 98 -21.18 -9.97 -4.73
CA PRO A 98 -20.94 -10.04 -6.16
C PRO A 98 -19.55 -9.46 -6.49
N LEU A 99 -18.78 -10.23 -7.25
CA LEU A 99 -17.50 -9.83 -7.83
C LEU A 99 -17.65 -9.61 -9.33
N VAL A 100 -16.67 -8.90 -9.89
CA VAL A 100 -16.52 -8.73 -11.33
C VAL A 100 -15.20 -9.34 -11.74
N THR A 101 -15.28 -10.35 -12.59
CA THR A 101 -14.09 -10.93 -13.24
C THR A 101 -13.82 -10.15 -14.52
N LEU A 102 -12.62 -9.55 -14.57
CA LEU A 102 -12.15 -8.84 -15.75
C LEU A 102 -11.82 -9.85 -16.85
N PRO A 103 -11.81 -9.44 -18.14
CA PRO A 103 -11.46 -10.35 -19.22
C PRO A 103 -10.08 -10.99 -19.01
N GLU A 104 -10.00 -12.30 -19.19
CA GLU A 104 -8.78 -13.08 -18.95
C GLU A 104 -7.96 -13.27 -20.23
N TYR A 105 -8.61 -13.19 -21.40
CA TYR A 105 -7.98 -13.39 -22.70
C TYR A 105 -8.09 -12.12 -23.56
N TYR A 106 -7.01 -11.84 -24.29
CA TYR A 106 -6.92 -10.68 -25.16
C TYR A 106 -6.28 -11.06 -26.49
N ARG A 107 -6.74 -10.44 -27.57
CA ARG A 107 -6.14 -10.55 -28.91
C ARG A 107 -5.64 -9.18 -29.33
N LEU A 108 -4.42 -9.14 -29.85
CA LEU A 108 -3.87 -7.95 -30.46
C LEU A 108 -4.55 -7.75 -31.83
N ALA A 109 -5.25 -6.63 -31.98
CA ALA A 109 -5.93 -6.25 -33.20
C ALA A 109 -5.60 -4.81 -33.58
N THR A 110 -5.93 -4.42 -34.81
CA THR A 110 -5.88 -3.02 -35.24
C THR A 110 -7.25 -2.40 -35.04
N ASN A 111 -7.34 -1.28 -34.32
CA ASN A 111 -8.59 -0.57 -34.11
C ASN A 111 -8.95 0.35 -35.29
N ASP A 112 -10.12 0.99 -35.21
CA ASP A 112 -10.66 1.88 -36.25
C ASP A 112 -9.71 3.04 -36.61
N LYS A 113 -8.81 3.41 -35.69
CA LYS A 113 -7.80 4.46 -35.88
C LYS A 113 -6.48 3.91 -36.43
N GLN A 114 -6.47 2.68 -36.95
CA GLN A 114 -5.29 2.00 -37.48
C GLN A 114 -4.15 1.85 -36.45
N LYS A 115 -4.49 1.67 -35.18
CA LYS A 115 -3.51 1.45 -34.10
C LYS A 115 -3.69 0.06 -33.49
N ALA A 116 -2.56 -0.55 -33.12
CA ALA A 116 -2.57 -1.81 -32.39
C ALA A 116 -3.20 -1.64 -31.01
N GLU A 117 -4.09 -2.54 -30.62
CA GLU A 117 -4.85 -2.53 -29.38
C GLU A 117 -5.21 -3.96 -28.95
N TRP A 118 -5.08 -4.24 -27.65
CA TRP A 118 -5.50 -5.50 -27.05
C TRP A 118 -7.00 -5.49 -26.78
N THR A 119 -7.75 -6.28 -27.52
CA THR A 119 -9.21 -6.40 -27.37
C THR A 119 -9.56 -7.66 -26.58
N PRO A 120 -10.46 -7.59 -25.59
CA PRO A 120 -10.96 -8.76 -24.87
C PRO A 120 -11.50 -9.87 -25.79
N VAL A 121 -11.29 -11.12 -25.41
CA VAL A 121 -11.82 -12.31 -26.07
C VAL A 121 -12.44 -13.21 -25.00
N ARG A 122 -13.63 -13.76 -25.27
CA ARG A 122 -14.26 -14.72 -24.35
C ARG A 122 -13.53 -16.06 -24.42
N ALA A 123 -13.51 -16.80 -23.32
CA ALA A 123 -12.83 -18.10 -23.26
C ALA A 123 -13.29 -19.08 -24.37
N GLU A 124 -14.59 -19.04 -24.72
CA GLU A 124 -15.21 -19.85 -25.79
C GLU A 124 -14.70 -19.49 -27.20
N ASP A 125 -14.22 -18.26 -27.41
CA ASP A 125 -13.73 -17.74 -28.69
C ASP A 125 -12.19 -17.81 -28.80
N VAL A 126 -11.50 -18.30 -27.76
CA VAL A 126 -10.04 -18.47 -27.78
C VAL A 126 -9.71 -19.66 -28.70
N PRO A 127 -8.87 -19.47 -29.73
CA PRO A 127 -8.54 -20.56 -30.64
C PRO A 127 -7.90 -21.73 -29.90
N ALA A 128 -8.41 -22.94 -30.13
CA ALA A 128 -8.04 -24.14 -29.37
C ALA A 128 -6.55 -24.50 -29.52
N GLU A 129 -5.97 -24.19 -30.68
CA GLU A 129 -4.56 -24.38 -31.01
C GLU A 129 -3.62 -23.57 -30.12
N THR A 130 -4.10 -22.49 -29.48
CA THR A 130 -3.28 -21.72 -28.53
C THR A 130 -3.04 -22.47 -27.22
N GLY A 131 -3.90 -23.44 -26.88
CA GLY A 131 -3.85 -24.17 -25.62
C GLY A 131 -4.14 -23.35 -24.36
N LEU A 132 -4.40 -22.04 -24.48
CA LEU A 132 -4.46 -21.09 -23.35
C LEU A 132 -5.56 -21.43 -22.35
N VAL A 133 -6.75 -21.83 -22.81
CA VAL A 133 -7.89 -22.19 -21.94
C VAL A 133 -7.61 -23.45 -21.10
N ARG A 134 -6.81 -24.37 -21.65
CA ARG A 134 -6.43 -25.62 -20.98
C ARG A 134 -5.18 -25.48 -20.12
N TYR A 135 -4.42 -24.40 -20.30
CA TYR A 135 -3.21 -24.15 -19.53
C TYR A 135 -3.54 -24.04 -18.04
N ARG A 136 -2.66 -24.58 -17.21
CA ARG A 136 -2.74 -24.47 -15.75
C ARG A 136 -1.40 -23.96 -15.26
N PHE A 137 -1.42 -22.80 -14.62
CA PHE A 137 -0.24 -22.29 -13.94
C PHE A 137 0.17 -23.29 -12.86
N GLN A 138 1.39 -23.77 -12.96
CA GLN A 138 1.97 -24.63 -11.94
C GLN A 138 2.70 -23.76 -10.92
N ARG A 139 2.82 -24.26 -9.70
CA ARG A 139 3.72 -23.65 -8.71
C ARG A 139 5.12 -23.58 -9.31
N SER A 140 5.82 -22.47 -9.12
CA SER A 140 7.20 -22.38 -9.58
C SER A 140 8.02 -23.51 -8.95
N ARG A 141 8.95 -24.05 -9.75
CA ARG A 141 9.97 -25.01 -9.29
C ARG A 141 11.26 -24.32 -8.87
N ASP A 142 11.29 -22.98 -8.94
CA ASP A 142 12.41 -22.19 -8.45
C ASP A 142 12.63 -22.51 -6.97
N GLU A 143 13.89 -22.46 -6.54
CA GLU A 143 14.23 -22.56 -5.13
C GLU A 143 13.50 -21.47 -4.33
N PRO A 144 13.08 -21.76 -3.09
CA PRO A 144 12.52 -20.74 -2.22
C PRO A 144 13.43 -19.51 -2.18
N PRO A 145 12.88 -18.29 -2.18
CA PRO A 145 13.70 -17.10 -2.11
C PRO A 145 14.51 -17.11 -0.82
N GLU A 146 15.78 -16.71 -0.93
CA GLU A 146 16.64 -16.48 0.22
C GLU A 146 15.95 -15.50 1.20
N PRO A 147 16.17 -15.68 2.51
CA PRO A 147 15.66 -14.75 3.52
C PRO A 147 16.05 -13.31 3.20
N TYR A 148 15.08 -12.39 3.34
CA TYR A 148 15.45 -10.98 3.47
C TYR A 148 16.23 -10.82 4.77
N VAL A 149 17.43 -10.27 4.71
CA VAL A 149 18.30 -10.04 5.87
C VAL A 149 18.94 -8.66 5.80
N THR A 150 19.13 -8.05 6.96
CA THR A 150 19.91 -6.82 7.09
C THR A 150 21.40 -7.12 7.29
N PRO A 151 22.32 -6.21 6.93
CA PRO A 151 23.74 -6.36 7.21
C PRO A 151 24.04 -6.77 8.66
N ASP A 152 24.89 -7.78 8.85
CA ASP A 152 25.25 -8.31 10.17
C ASP A 152 26.62 -7.82 10.67
N ASP A 153 27.32 -7.02 9.86
CA ASP A 153 28.62 -6.46 10.22
C ASP A 153 28.54 -5.65 11.54
N ALA A 154 29.50 -5.87 12.43
CA ALA A 154 29.52 -5.27 13.77
C ALA A 154 29.72 -3.74 13.77
N ALA A 155 30.24 -3.16 12.69
CA ALA A 155 30.37 -1.73 12.48
C ALA A 155 29.16 -1.13 11.74
N SER A 156 28.19 -1.94 11.30
CA SER A 156 27.01 -1.45 10.60
C SER A 156 26.10 -0.61 11.50
N CYS A 157 25.32 0.27 10.87
CA CYS A 157 24.27 1.06 11.52
C CYS A 157 23.16 0.19 12.17
N TRP A 158 23.09 -1.09 11.84
CA TRP A 158 22.17 -2.04 12.47
C TRP A 158 22.65 -2.49 13.85
N LYS A 159 23.96 -2.39 14.13
CA LYS A 159 24.60 -2.84 15.38
C LYS A 159 25.13 -1.71 16.25
N LYS A 160 25.33 -0.49 15.71
CA LYS A 160 25.82 0.68 16.46
C LYS A 160 25.04 1.95 16.11
N PRO A 161 24.33 2.58 17.08
CA PRO A 161 24.17 2.17 18.48
C PRO A 161 23.47 0.82 18.67
N GLY A 162 22.68 0.42 17.67
CA GLY A 162 21.99 -0.87 17.64
C GLY A 162 20.62 -0.85 18.32
N PRO A 163 19.94 -2.01 18.38
CA PRO A 163 18.62 -2.11 18.99
C PRO A 163 18.70 -2.03 20.52
N ALA A 164 17.64 -1.50 21.13
CA ALA A 164 17.44 -1.50 22.57
C ALA A 164 16.90 -2.84 23.10
N ALA A 165 16.14 -3.59 22.28
CA ALA A 165 15.64 -4.92 22.66
C ALA A 165 15.41 -5.82 21.43
N GLY A 166 15.44 -7.13 21.65
CA GLY A 166 15.20 -8.19 20.66
C GLY A 166 16.32 -9.23 20.63
N PRO A 167 16.27 -10.19 19.69
CA PRO A 167 15.25 -10.34 18.65
C PRO A 167 13.87 -10.73 19.22
N PHE A 168 12.84 -10.36 18.48
CA PHE A 168 11.47 -10.88 18.61
C PHE A 168 11.04 -11.49 17.27
N GLN A 169 10.07 -12.40 17.30
CA GLN A 169 9.57 -13.07 16.11
C GLN A 169 8.05 -13.10 16.08
N VAL A 170 7.50 -12.97 14.87
CA VAL A 170 6.08 -13.18 14.57
C VAL A 170 5.94 -14.00 13.29
N GLU A 171 4.96 -14.89 13.27
CA GLU A 171 4.54 -15.62 12.06
C GLU A 171 3.40 -14.84 11.41
N LEU A 172 3.52 -14.58 10.10
CA LEU A 172 2.52 -13.88 9.31
C LEU A 172 1.58 -14.88 8.62
N GLY A 173 0.42 -14.39 8.19
CA GLY A 173 -0.61 -15.17 7.51
C GLY A 173 -0.20 -15.73 6.15
N ASP A 174 0.92 -15.26 5.57
CA ASP A 174 1.52 -15.83 4.37
C ASP A 174 2.46 -17.03 4.67
N GLY A 175 2.64 -17.39 5.95
CA GLY A 175 3.52 -18.47 6.40
C GLY A 175 4.99 -18.05 6.54
N SER A 176 5.32 -16.77 6.40
CA SER A 176 6.66 -16.25 6.68
C SER A 176 6.84 -15.91 8.16
N VAL A 177 8.08 -15.94 8.63
CA VAL A 177 8.49 -15.50 9.97
C VAL A 177 9.29 -14.23 9.83
N VAL A 178 8.85 -13.17 10.52
CA VAL A 178 9.57 -11.89 10.62
C VAL A 178 10.31 -11.84 11.95
N THR A 179 11.62 -11.59 11.89
CA THR A 179 12.43 -11.20 13.05
C THR A 179 12.54 -9.69 13.09
N TYR A 180 12.27 -9.09 14.25
CA TYR A 180 12.36 -7.66 14.46
C TYR A 180 12.98 -7.31 15.82
N TYR A 181 13.44 -6.07 15.94
CA TYR A 181 14.04 -5.51 17.15
C TYR A 181 13.42 -4.14 17.45
N TRP A 182 13.51 -3.70 18.70
CA TRP A 182 13.11 -2.35 19.09
C TRP A 182 14.30 -1.43 19.07
N TYR A 183 14.22 -0.36 18.27
CA TYR A 183 15.23 0.69 18.20
C TYR A 183 14.71 1.96 18.86
N ARG A 184 15.62 2.72 19.48
CA ARG A 184 15.34 4.13 19.75
C ARG A 184 15.11 4.82 18.41
N PHE A 185 14.05 5.63 18.29
CA PHE A 185 13.61 6.15 16.99
C PHE A 185 14.71 6.88 16.24
N ALA A 186 15.50 7.69 16.93
CA ALA A 186 16.64 8.42 16.37
C ALA A 186 17.84 7.55 15.98
N ASP A 187 17.94 6.33 16.52
CA ASP A 187 19.08 5.42 16.33
C ASP A 187 18.75 4.28 15.34
N GLN A 188 17.57 4.31 14.72
CA GLN A 188 17.24 3.36 13.68
C GLN A 188 18.10 3.59 12.41
N PRO A 189 18.41 2.55 11.63
CA PRO A 189 19.31 2.63 10.47
C PRO A 189 18.95 3.73 9.46
N ALA A 190 17.65 3.96 9.21
CA ALA A 190 17.21 5.00 8.28
C ALA A 190 17.59 6.41 8.76
N LEU A 191 17.54 6.67 10.06
CA LEU A 191 17.82 7.99 10.65
C LEU A 191 19.32 8.24 10.77
N LEU A 192 20.10 7.19 11.01
CA LEU A 192 21.57 7.25 10.99
C LEU A 192 22.12 7.55 9.58
N ASN A 193 21.36 7.27 8.52
CA ASN A 193 21.75 7.51 7.13
C ASN A 193 20.93 8.65 6.47
N ALA A 194 20.31 9.52 7.26
CA ALA A 194 19.45 10.61 6.77
C ALA A 194 20.15 11.99 6.70
N ASP A 195 21.48 12.04 6.77
CA ASP A 195 22.28 13.27 6.81
C ASP A 195 21.86 14.26 7.91
N LEU A 196 21.33 13.75 9.03
CA LEU A 196 20.96 14.53 10.19
C LEU A 196 22.14 14.67 11.15
N THR A 197 22.34 15.87 11.68
CA THR A 197 23.25 16.09 12.81
C THR A 197 22.75 15.37 14.06
N ASP A 198 23.64 15.11 15.01
CA ASP A 198 23.28 14.50 16.30
C ASP A 198 22.20 15.31 17.02
N GLN A 199 22.30 16.64 16.99
CA GLN A 199 21.31 17.54 17.60
C GLN A 199 19.92 17.43 16.94
N GLU A 200 19.85 17.30 15.62
CA GLU A 200 18.59 17.13 14.91
C GLU A 200 17.94 15.77 15.21
N ARG A 201 18.75 14.70 15.29
CA ARG A 201 18.25 13.37 15.67
C ARG A 201 17.72 13.37 17.10
N GLU A 202 18.41 13.99 18.05
CA GLU A 202 17.95 14.14 19.43
C GLU A 202 16.68 15.00 19.53
N ALA A 203 16.59 16.09 18.75
CA ALA A 203 15.36 16.89 18.67
C ALA A 203 14.18 16.07 18.09
N MET A 204 14.45 15.20 17.12
CA MET A 204 13.45 14.31 16.55
C MET A 204 12.99 13.26 17.57
N GLN A 205 13.93 12.65 18.31
CA GLN A 205 13.61 11.72 19.40
C GLN A 205 12.65 12.34 20.41
N ALA A 206 12.96 13.55 20.89
CA ALA A 206 12.12 14.25 21.85
C ALA A 206 10.70 14.52 21.32
N ARG A 207 10.56 14.80 20.01
CA ARG A 207 9.25 14.96 19.35
C ARG A 207 8.50 13.62 19.30
N VAL A 208 9.16 12.53 18.93
CA VAL A 208 8.55 11.20 18.87
C VAL A 208 8.08 10.72 20.25
N GLU A 209 8.86 10.97 21.30
CA GLU A 209 8.44 10.66 22.67
C GLU A 209 7.17 11.43 23.08
N LYS A 210 7.09 12.73 22.74
CA LYS A 210 5.86 13.51 22.94
C LYS A 210 4.68 12.91 22.20
N LEU A 211 4.88 12.51 20.94
CA LEU A 211 3.85 11.87 20.11
C LEU A 211 3.40 10.53 20.70
N HIS A 212 4.31 9.60 21.00
CA HIS A 212 3.94 8.29 21.53
C HIS A 212 3.17 8.37 22.86
N ARG A 213 3.51 9.34 23.72
CA ARG A 213 2.81 9.55 25.00
C ARG A 213 1.41 10.13 24.83
N SER A 214 1.17 10.92 23.78
CA SER A 214 -0.07 11.70 23.63
C SER A 214 -1.02 11.12 22.56
N TRP A 215 -0.45 10.53 21.52
CA TRP A 215 -1.14 10.02 20.34
C TRP A 215 -1.13 8.49 20.34
N ARG A 216 -1.96 7.91 21.20
CA ARG A 216 -2.12 6.46 21.33
C ARG A 216 -2.96 5.86 20.20
N LYS A 217 -2.76 4.58 19.90
CA LYS A 217 -3.47 3.85 18.82
C LYS A 217 -4.97 3.66 19.02
N ASP A 218 -5.48 3.87 20.23
CA ASP A 218 -6.87 3.68 20.65
C ASP A 218 -7.74 4.93 20.45
N ARG A 219 -7.31 5.85 19.57
CA ARG A 219 -7.99 7.13 19.31
C ARG A 219 -8.32 7.30 17.84
N ASP A 220 -9.37 8.05 17.57
CA ASP A 220 -9.78 8.41 16.22
C ASP A 220 -9.08 9.70 15.77
N TYR A 221 -8.11 9.56 14.87
CA TYR A 221 -7.39 10.70 14.27
C TYR A 221 -7.99 11.15 12.94
N LEU A 222 -8.70 10.24 12.28
CA LEU A 222 -9.39 10.42 11.01
C LEU A 222 -10.88 10.10 11.22
N ALA A 223 -11.74 10.76 10.45
CA ALA A 223 -13.16 10.41 10.45
C ALA A 223 -13.35 8.96 9.97
N PRO A 224 -14.32 8.21 10.54
CA PRO A 224 -14.62 6.86 10.10
C PRO A 224 -15.05 6.85 8.62
N PRO A 225 -14.95 5.70 7.93
CA PRO A 225 -15.40 5.59 6.55
C PRO A 225 -16.90 5.91 6.46
N ALA A 226 -17.27 6.73 5.47
CA ALA A 226 -18.68 7.10 5.26
C ALA A 226 -19.49 5.95 4.63
N ILE A 227 -18.83 5.02 3.95
CA ILE A 227 -19.41 3.82 3.32
C ILE A 227 -18.46 2.62 3.49
N GLY A 228 -19.04 1.42 3.53
CA GLY A 228 -18.28 0.17 3.61
C GLY A 228 -17.74 -0.13 5.00
N LYS A 229 -16.81 -1.09 5.06
CA LYS A 229 -16.08 -1.49 6.27
C LYS A 229 -14.58 -1.31 6.02
N LEU A 230 -13.81 -1.14 7.10
CA LEU A 230 -12.35 -1.13 7.01
C LEU A 230 -11.85 -2.52 6.61
N ALA A 231 -10.75 -2.56 5.86
CA ALA A 231 -10.01 -3.79 5.63
C ALA A 231 -9.21 -4.13 6.88
N ASP A 232 -9.14 -5.42 7.21
CA ASP A 232 -8.26 -5.91 8.25
C ASP A 232 -6.84 -6.07 7.70
N ILE A 233 -5.86 -5.79 8.56
CA ILE A 233 -4.47 -6.21 8.34
C ILE A 233 -4.20 -7.45 9.20
N ASP A 234 -3.19 -8.23 8.84
CA ASP A 234 -2.75 -9.34 9.67
C ASP A 234 -2.44 -8.84 11.10
N PRO A 235 -3.13 -9.34 12.15
CA PRO A 235 -2.92 -8.91 13.53
C PRO A 235 -1.47 -9.08 14.00
N ALA A 236 -0.73 -10.04 13.43
CA ALA A 236 0.69 -10.26 13.73
C ALA A 236 1.58 -9.05 13.37
N LEU A 237 1.12 -8.15 12.50
CA LEU A 237 1.81 -6.90 12.15
C LEU A 237 1.69 -5.83 13.24
N ILE A 238 0.81 -5.99 14.23
CA ILE A 238 0.60 -5.02 15.31
C ILE A 238 1.28 -5.52 16.59
N VAL A 239 2.54 -5.14 16.77
CA VAL A 239 3.35 -5.56 17.94
C VAL A 239 3.24 -4.58 19.12
N ALA A 240 3.41 -5.09 20.34
CA ALA A 240 3.43 -4.28 21.55
C ALA A 240 4.86 -3.93 21.98
N PRO A 241 5.13 -2.68 22.43
CA PRO A 241 6.42 -2.32 23.00
C PRO A 241 6.70 -3.11 24.28
N PRO A 242 7.95 -3.58 24.48
CA PRO A 242 8.40 -4.08 25.77
C PRO A 242 8.29 -3.01 26.86
N PRO A 243 8.19 -3.41 28.15
CA PRO A 243 8.15 -2.47 29.26
C PRO A 243 9.30 -1.45 29.22
N GLY A 244 8.98 -0.17 29.31
CA GLY A 244 9.94 0.94 29.26
C GLY A 244 10.28 1.43 27.85
N LEU A 245 9.78 0.77 26.80
CA LEU A 245 9.98 1.16 25.39
C LEU A 245 8.71 1.72 24.75
N GLU A 246 7.71 2.12 25.53
CA GLU A 246 6.41 2.58 25.02
C GLU A 246 6.52 3.94 24.31
N ALA A 247 7.50 4.78 24.68
CA ALA A 247 7.69 6.11 24.12
C ALA A 247 9.11 6.25 23.55
N GLY A 248 9.21 6.71 22.29
CA GLY A 248 10.49 6.97 21.66
C GLY A 248 11.18 5.76 21.02
N TYR A 249 10.55 4.58 21.02
CA TYR A 249 11.08 3.37 20.40
C TYR A 249 10.12 2.82 19.35
N VAL A 250 10.67 2.18 18.32
CA VAL A 250 9.92 1.60 17.21
C VAL A 250 10.42 0.19 16.86
N PRO A 251 9.53 -0.72 16.43
CA PRO A 251 9.92 -2.03 15.95
C PRO A 251 10.46 -1.91 14.51
N ILE A 252 11.61 -2.54 14.25
CA ILE A 252 12.24 -2.60 12.92
C ILE A 252 12.48 -4.06 12.55
N ALA A 253 11.93 -4.50 11.43
CA ALA A 253 12.17 -5.83 10.87
C ALA A 253 13.59 -5.94 10.33
N THR A 254 14.31 -7.01 10.70
CA THR A 254 15.70 -7.27 10.30
C THR A 254 15.87 -8.57 9.52
N ARG A 255 14.87 -9.46 9.59
CA ARG A 255 14.83 -10.68 8.76
C ARG A 255 13.40 -11.07 8.44
N GLN A 256 13.17 -11.59 7.23
CA GLN A 256 11.94 -12.30 6.87
C GLN A 256 12.28 -13.54 6.05
N ALA A 257 11.74 -14.70 6.42
CA ALA A 257 11.94 -15.96 5.70
C ALA A 257 10.67 -16.80 5.72
N ALA A 258 10.58 -17.80 4.85
CA ALA A 258 9.60 -18.86 5.03
C ALA A 258 9.79 -19.53 6.41
N LYS A 259 8.68 -19.98 7.01
CA LYS A 259 8.74 -20.79 8.22
C LYS A 259 9.45 -22.12 7.92
N GLU A 260 10.44 -22.44 8.75
CA GLU A 260 11.16 -23.71 8.72
C GLU A 260 10.31 -24.87 9.29
#